data_AF-A0A813USL4-F1
#
_entry.id   AF-A0A813USL4-F1
#
_cell.length_a   1.000
_cell.length_b   1.000
_cell.length_c   1.000
_cell.angle_alpha   90.00
_cell.angle_beta   90.00
_cell.angle_gamma   90.00
#
_symmetry.space_group_name_H-M   'P 1'
#
loop_
_entity.id
_entity.type
_entity.pdbx_description
1 polymer ?
#
loop_
_entity_poly.entity_id
_entity_poly.type
_entity_poly.pdbx_seq_one_letter_code
_entity_poly.pdbx_strand_id
1 'polypeptide(L)' 'MLPQLKDFNWYIDMKLVPGVNGQRIQQPSCVLSLDVNDPTKSANENEQTVQIELSKETLNLVLDNFTRIREQLNTLAKRE' A
#
# COMPACT_ATOMS: atom_id res chain seq x y z
N MET A 1 16.59 -0.76 15.28
CA MET A 1 15.98 -1.64 14.27
C MET A 1 14.76 -0.94 13.70
N LEU A 2 14.52 -1.01 12.40
CA LEU A 2 13.33 -0.42 11.76
C LEU A 2 12.24 -1.49 11.60
N PRO A 3 10.95 -1.12 11.60
CA PRO A 3 9.88 -2.02 11.23
C PRO A 3 10.11 -2.61 9.84
N GLN A 4 9.79 -3.89 9.68
CA GLN A 4 9.97 -4.62 8.42
C GLN A 4 8.62 -5.04 7.87
N LEU A 5 8.40 -4.74 6.59
CA LEU A 5 7.30 -5.34 5.82
C LEU A 5 7.60 -6.83 5.63
N LYS A 6 6.72 -7.70 6.13
CA LYS A 6 6.82 -9.16 6.06
C LYS A 6 5.97 -9.72 4.93
N ASP A 7 4.78 -9.16 4.73
CA ASP A 7 3.89 -9.58 3.64
C ASP A 7 3.19 -8.38 2.99
N PHE A 8 2.85 -8.54 1.72
CA PHE A 8 2.13 -7.58 0.89
C PHE A 8 1.07 -8.34 0.11
N ASN A 9 -0.19 -8.20 0.54
CA ASN A 9 -1.34 -8.78 -0.15
C ASN A 9 -2.25 -7.67 -0.68
N TRP A 10 -2.97 -7.96 -1.76
CA TRP A 10 -3.90 -7.01 -2.35
C TRP A 10 -5.10 -7.71 -2.96
N TYR A 11 -6.21 -6.99 -3.03
CA TYR A 11 -7.41 -7.39 -3.76
C TYR A 11 -8.18 -6.17 -4.26
N ILE A 12 -9.05 -6.38 -5.25
CA ILE A 12 -9.98 -5.35 -5.72
C ILE A 12 -11.33 -5.57 -5.06
N ASP A 13 -11.86 -4.51 -4.48
CA ASP A 13 -13.21 -4.45 -3.92
C ASP A 13 -14.11 -3.56 -4.79
N MET A 14 -15.41 -3.81 -4.77
CA MET A 14 -16.41 -3.01 -5.49
C MET A 14 -17.30 -2.28 -4.49
N LYS A 15 -17.16 -0.96 -4.41
CA LYS A 15 -17.92 -0.14 -3.45
C LYS A 15 -19.11 0.54 -4.11
N LEU A 16 -20.24 0.51 -3.41
CA LEU A 16 -21.41 1.31 -3.77
C LEU A 16 -21.20 2.73 -3.27
N VAL A 17 -20.96 3.66 -4.20
CA VAL A 17 -20.80 5.08 -3.91
C VAL A 17 -21.94 5.91 -4.51
N PRO A 18 -22.28 7.07 -3.96
CA PRO A 18 -23.24 7.98 -4.58
C PRO A 18 -22.69 8.52 -5.91
N GLY A 19 -23.45 8.32 -6.99
CA GLY A 19 -23.19 8.92 -8.29
C GLY A 19 -23.79 10.32 -8.41
N VAL A 20 -23.49 11.01 -9.51
CA VAL A 20 -23.84 12.43 -9.76
C VAL A 20 -25.34 12.73 -9.64
N ASN A 21 -26.20 11.76 -9.98
CA ASN A 21 -27.66 11.91 -9.96
C ASN A 21 -28.32 11.19 -8.76
N GLY A 22 -27.58 10.92 -7.69
CA GLY A 22 -28.08 10.20 -6.51
C GLY A 22 -28.28 8.68 -6.68
N GLN A 23 -28.01 8.15 -7.87
CA GLN A 23 -27.92 6.71 -8.12
C GLN A 23 -26.69 6.13 -7.43
N ARG A 24 -26.79 4.94 -6.83
CA ARG A 24 -25.60 4.24 -6.30
C ARG A 24 -24.88 3.56 -7.46
N ILE A 25 -23.60 3.85 -7.63
CA ILE A 25 -22.75 3.23 -8.66
C ILE A 25 -21.70 2.33 -8.00
N GLN A 26 -21.34 1.25 -8.67
CA GLN A 26 -20.21 0.43 -8.22
C GLN A 26 -18.91 1.07 -8.71
N GLN A 27 -18.01 1.39 -7.78
CA GLN A 27 -16.69 1.92 -8.06
C GLN A 27 -15.64 0.93 -7.54
N PRO A 28 -14.69 0.48 -8.38
CA PRO A 28 -13.61 -0.38 -7.94
C PRO A 28 -12.63 0.38 -7.04
N SER A 29 -12.10 -0.30 -6.04
CA SER A 29 -11.08 0.20 -5.13
C SER A 29 -10.06 -0.89 -4.84
N CYS A 30 -8.78 -0.52 -4.75
CA CYS A 30 -7.71 -1.47 -4.42
C CYS A 30 -7.52 -1.46 -2.91
N VAL A 31 -7.59 -2.64 -2.28
CA VAL A 31 -7.29 -2.79 -0.85
C VAL A 31 -5.94 -3.50 -0.73
N LEU A 32 -5.01 -2.84 -0.07
CA LEU A 32 -3.70 -3.39 0.30
C LEU A 32 -3.73 -3.82 1.76
N SER A 33 -3.17 -5.00 2.04
CA SER A 33 -2.95 -5.52 3.38
C SER A 33 -1.45 -5.72 3.57
N LEU A 34 -0.88 -4.98 4.53
CA LEU A 34 0.56 -4.94 4.79
C LEU A 34 0.83 -5.54 6.16
N ASP A 35 1.54 -6.65 6.20
CA ASP A 35 1.96 -7.24 7.48
C ASP A 35 3.33 -6.68 7.85
N VAL A 36 3.38 -5.98 8.98
CA VAL A 36 4.58 -5.30 9.46
C VAL A 36 4.99 -5.92 10.78
N ASN A 37 6.27 -6.31 10.86
CA ASN A 37 6.90 -6.69 12.11
C ASN A 37 7.74 -5.52 12.63
N ASP A 38 7.33 -4.95 13.74
CA ASP A 38 8.03 -3.89 14.47
C ASP A 38 8.82 -4.49 15.65
N PRO A 39 10.15 -4.66 15.51
CA PRO A 39 10.97 -5.26 16.56
C PRO A 39 11.15 -4.34 17.78
N THR A 40 10.62 -3.11 17.75
CA THR A 40 10.67 -2.17 18.89
C THR A 40 9.49 -2.35 19.85
N LYS A 41 8.44 -3.07 19.44
CA LYS A 41 7.26 -3.35 20.25
C LYS A 41 7.42 -4.66 21.03
N SER A 42 6.52 -4.86 22.00
CA SER A 42 6.46 -6.09 22.78
C SER A 42 6.15 -7.30 21.88
N ALA A 43 6.52 -8.51 22.31
CA ALA A 43 6.35 -9.73 21.50
C ALA A 43 4.89 -10.03 21.11
N ASN A 44 3.92 -9.43 21.79
CA ASN A 44 2.49 -9.58 21.50
C ASN A 44 1.94 -8.49 20.57
N GLU A 45 2.75 -7.47 20.25
CA GLU A 45 2.34 -6.27 19.50
C GLU A 45 3.29 -5.97 18.33
N ASN A 46 4.35 -6.78 18.16
CA ASN A 46 5.33 -6.61 17.11
C ASN A 46 4.75 -6.88 15.73
N GLU A 47 3.80 -7.81 15.61
CA GLU A 47 3.10 -8.09 14.36
C GLU A 47 1.83 -7.24 14.24
N GLN A 48 1.75 -6.48 13.16
CA GLN A 48 0.60 -5.63 12.85
C GLN A 48 0.25 -5.73 11.37
N THR A 49 -1.03 -5.99 11.08
CA THR A 49 -1.58 -5.85 9.73
C THR A 49 -2.16 -4.44 9.56
N VAL A 50 -1.70 -3.73 8.53
CA VAL A 50 -2.21 -2.41 8.14
C VAL A 50 -2.97 -2.55 6.83
N GLN A 51 -4.26 -2.22 6.86
CA GLN A 51 -5.09 -2.18 5.65
C GLN A 51 -5.22 -0.76 5.13
N ILE A 52 -4.98 -0.60 3.83
CA ILE A 52 -5.04 0.69 3.14
C ILE A 52 -5.90 0.52 1.91
N GLU A 53 -6.84 1.43 1.74
CA GLU A 53 -7.63 1.51 0.53
C GLU A 53 -7.10 2.60 -0.39
N LEU A 54 -6.95 2.26 -1.66
CA LEU A 54 -6.42 3.13 -2.69
C LEU A 54 -7.39 3.22 -3.86
N SER A 55 -7.66 4.45 -4.29
CA SER A 55 -8.21 4.69 -5.62
C SER A 55 -7.18 4.33 -6.69
N LYS A 56 -7.62 4.20 -7.94
CA LYS A 56 -6.73 3.97 -9.09
C LYS A 56 -5.67 5.06 -9.21
N GLU A 57 -6.05 6.31 -9.00
CA GLU A 57 -5.16 7.47 -9.11
C GLU A 57 -4.08 7.43 -8.05
N THR A 58 -4.45 7.15 -6.80
CA THR A 58 -3.47 7.01 -5.70
C THR A 58 -2.56 5.81 -5.91
N LEU A 59 -3.08 4.68 -6.39
CA LEU A 59 -2.26 3.51 -6.71
C LEU A 59 -1.21 3.82 -7.78
N ASN A 60 -1.59 4.53 -8.86
CA ASN A 60 -0.64 4.95 -9.89
C ASN A 60 0.46 5.85 -9.31
N LEU A 61 0.11 6.81 -8.46
CA LEU A 61 1.09 7.67 -7.79
C LEU A 61 2.07 6.87 -6.91
N VAL A 62 1.57 5.87 -6.19
CA VAL A 62 2.41 4.98 -5.37
C VAL A 62 3.38 4.18 -6.24
N LEU A 63 2.93 3.65 -7.37
CA LEU A 63 3.79 2.92 -8.33
C LEU A 63 4.87 3.81 -8.94
N ASP A 64 4.52 5.05 -9.30
CA ASP A 64 5.49 6.04 -9.80
C ASP A 64 6.55 6.35 -8.74
N ASN A 65 6.14 6.53 -7.49
CA ASN A 65 7.06 6.78 -6.39
C ASN A 65 7.99 5.59 -6.12
N PHE A 66 7.48 4.36 -6.12
CA PHE A 66 8.32 3.16 -5.97
C PHE A 66 9.29 2.98 -7.14
N THR A 67 8.88 3.33 -8.36
CA THR A 67 9.76 3.33 -9.53
C THR A 67 10.93 4.29 -9.34
N ARG A 68 10.66 5.51 -8.85
CA ARG A 68 11.71 6.50 -8.55
C ARG A 68 12.65 6.02 -7.44
N ILE A 69 12.13 5.42 -6.37
CA ILE A 69 12.96 4.86 -5.28
C ILE A 69 13.90 3.78 -5.84
N ARG A 70 13.39 2.87 -6.68
CA ARG A 70 14.19 1.84 -7.34
C ARG A 70 15.31 2.44 -8.19
N GLU A 71 15.01 3.49 -8.96
CA GLU A 71 16.02 4.17 -9.80
C GLU A 71 17.11 4.85 -8.97
N GLN A 72 16.74 5.46 -7.84
CA GLN A 72 17.70 6.05 -6.91
C GLN A 72 18.63 4.99 -6.32
N LEU A 73 18.09 3.86 -5.86
CA LEU A 73 18.88 2.74 -5.34
C LEU A 73 19.84 2.18 -6.40
N ASN A 74 19.36 1.97 -7.63
CA ASN A 74 20.21 1.52 -8.73
C ASN A 74 21.34 2.50 -9.07
N THR A 75 21.08 3.79 -8.95
CA THR A 75 22.09 4.83 -9.20
C THR A 75 23.15 4.83 -8.11
N LEU A 76 22.77 4.63 -6.85
CA LEU A 76 23.69 4.55 -5.72
C LEU A 76 24.53 3.27 -5.77
N ALA A 77 23.91 2.12 -6.05
CA ALA A 77 24.60 0.84 -6.13
C ALA A 77 25.64 0.78 -7.27
N LYS A 78 25.48 1.55 -8.34
CA LYS A 78 26.47 1.66 -9.43
C LYS A 78 27.69 2.52 -9.07
N ARG A 79 27.66 3.23 -7.95
CA ARG A 79 28.74 4.12 -7.49
C ARG A 79 29.70 3.42 -6.51
N GLU A 80 29.38 2.20 -6.09
CA GLU A 80 30.27 1.29 -5.36
C GLU A 80 31.02 0.37 -6.34
#